data_AF-A0A8J2JLU4-F1
#
_entry.id   AF-A0A8J2JLU4-F1
#
_cell.length_a   1.000
_cell.length_b   1.000
_cell.length_c   1.000
_cell.angle_alpha   90.00
_cell.angle_beta   90.00
_cell.angle_gamma   90.00
#
_symmetry.space_group_name_H-M   'P 1'
#
loop_
_entity.id
_entity.type
_entity.pdbx_description
1 polymer ?
#
loop_
_entity_poly.entity_id
_entity_poly.type
_entity_poly.pdbx_seq_one_letter_code
_entity_poly.pdbx_strand_id
1 'polypeptide(L)' 'TTVIIHVEDVNDIPPVFNVVPRPIRLEDTSRVGMVVTKLEATDSDGTP' A
#
# COMPACT_ATOMS: atom_id res chain seq x y z
N THR A 1 -37.52 -9.79 20.98
CA THR A 1 -36.89 -8.45 20.91
C THR A 1 -35.74 -8.53 19.95
N THR A 2 -35.68 -7.63 18.98
CA THR A 2 -34.62 -7.61 17.97
C THR A 2 -33.91 -6.26 18.05
N VAL A 3 -32.59 -6.27 17.99
CA VAL A 3 -31.74 -5.08 17.98
C VAL A 3 -30.95 -5.11 16.68
N ILE A 4 -30.90 -3.97 15.99
CA ILE A 4 -30.13 -3.78 14.76
C ILE A 4 -28.94 -2.88 15.12
N ILE A 5 -27.75 -3.30 14.70
CA ILE A 5 -26.50 -2.57 14.92
C ILE A 5 -25.90 -2.25 13.55
N HIS A 6 -25.49 -1.00 13.37
CA HIS A 6 -24.74 -0.53 12.22
C HIS A 6 -23.32 -0.20 12.67
N VAL A 7 -22.34 -0.64 11.89
CA VAL A 7 -20.92 -0.34 12.12
C VAL A 7 -20.46 0.53 10.96
N GLU A 8 -19.82 1.65 11.30
CA GLU A 8 -19.14 2.52 10.35
C GLU A 8 -17.70 2.05 10.21
N ASP A 9 -17.26 1.91 8.96
CA ASP A 9 -15.86 1.71 8.64
C ASP A 9 -15.12 3.03 8.82
N VAL A 10 -13.95 2.99 9.44
CA VAL A 10 -13.09 4.15 9.66
C VAL A 10 -11.66 3.78 9.32
N ASN A 11 -10.86 4.76 8.93
CA ASN A 11 -9.46 4.51 8.60
C ASN A 11 -8.64 4.25 9.88
N ASP A 12 -8.42 2.99 10.21
CA ASP A 12 -7.69 2.55 11.39
C ASP A 12 -6.63 1.45 11.12
N ILE A 13 -6.53 0.93 9.89
CA ILE A 13 -5.49 -0.02 9.49
C ILE A 13 -4.54 0.66 8.48
N PRO A 14 -3.26 0.89 8.83
CA PRO A 14 -2.33 1.49 7.88
C PRO A 14 -2.03 0.54 6.70
N PRO A 15 -1.73 1.08 5.51
CA PRO A 15 -1.41 0.27 4.34
C PRO A 15 -0.10 -0.50 4.54
N VAL A 16 -0.06 -1.73 4.05
CA VAL A 16 1.10 -2.63 4.17
C VAL A 16 1.66 -2.95 2.79
N PHE A 17 2.97 -2.81 2.61
CA PHE A 17 3.63 -3.22 1.37
C PHE A 17 3.52 -4.73 1.15
N ASN A 18 3.11 -5.13 -0.06
CA ASN A 18 2.97 -6.53 -0.45
C ASN A 18 4.33 -7.25 -0.48
N VAL A 19 5.40 -6.50 -0.71
CA VAL A 19 6.77 -6.99 -0.74
C VAL A 19 7.72 -6.01 -0.06
N VAL A 20 8.69 -6.53 0.69
CA VAL A 20 9.80 -5.71 1.21
C VAL A 20 10.83 -5.53 0.09
N PRO A 21 11.09 -4.30 -0.38
CA PRO A 21 12.06 -4.08 -1.43
C PRO A 21 13.46 -4.48 -0.95
N ARG A 22 14.14 -5.30 -1.76
CA ARG A 22 15.58 -5.49 -1.61
C ARG A 22 16.31 -4.23 -2.06
N PRO A 23 17.54 -3.98 -1.55
CA PRO A 23 18.37 -2.90 -2.06
C PRO A 23 18.54 -3.00 -3.59
N ILE A 24 18.25 -1.92 -4.30
CA ILE A 24 18.39 -1.83 -5.75
C ILE A 24 19.70 -1.11 -6.05
N ARG A 25 20.47 -1.66 -7.00
CA ARG A 25 21.67 -1.03 -7.54
C ARG A 25 21.36 -0.48 -8.91
N LEU A 26 21.90 0.70 -9.21
CA LEU A 26 21.69 1.41 -10.46
C LEU A 26 23.04 1.66 -11.12
N GLU A 27 23.10 1.48 -12.43
CA GLU A 27 24.29 1.79 -13.23
C GLU A 27 24.43 3.32 -13.39
N ASP A 28 25.67 3.79 -13.49
CA ASP A 28 26.00 5.22 -13.68
C ASP A 28 25.51 5.79 -15.02
N THR A 29 25.25 4.93 -16.00
CA THR A 29 24.69 5.28 -17.31
C THR A 29 23.17 5.40 -17.33
N SER A 30 22.51 5.22 -16.19
CA SER A 30 21.05 5.23 -16.11
C SER A 30 20.47 6.60 -16.46
N ARG A 31 19.45 6.60 -17.32
CA ARG A 31 18.86 7.84 -17.84
C ARG A 31 17.95 8.50 -16.80
N VAL A 32 17.96 9.83 -16.80
CA VAL A 32 17.01 10.63 -16.02
C VAL A 32 15.58 10.28 -16.42
N GLY A 33 14.73 10.04 -15.42
CA GLY A 33 13.33 9.64 -15.61
C GLY A 33 13.12 8.12 -15.77
N MET A 34 14.16 7.30 -15.68
CA MET A 34 14.01 5.84 -15.62
C MET A 34 13.25 5.42 -14.35
N VAL A 35 12.25 4.55 -14.50
CA VAL A 35 11.56 3.92 -13.36
C VAL A 35 12.48 2.86 -12.77
N VAL A 36 12.88 3.06 -11.51
CA VAL A 36 13.82 2.16 -10.80
C VAL A 36 13.08 0.98 -10.17
N THR A 37 11.90 1.22 -9.64
CA THR A 37 11.07 0.18 -9.02
C THR A 37 9.61 0.60 -8.97
N LYS A 38 8.74 -0.39 -8.76
CA LYS A 38 7.33 -0.20 -8.47
C LYS A 38 7.00 -1.04 -7.25
N LEU A 39 6.43 -0.41 -6.23
CA LEU A 39 5.93 -1.07 -5.03
C LEU A 39 4.42 -1.00 -5.02
N GLU A 40 3.83 -1.98 -4.35
CA GLU A 40 2.40 -2.07 -4.13
C GLU A 40 2.17 -2.26 -2.64
N ALA A 41 1.18 -1.54 -2.13
CA ALA A 41 0.71 -1.68 -0.76
C ALA A 41 -0.79 -1.91 -0.79
N THR A 42 -1.26 -2.72 0.16
CA THR A 42 -2.67 -3.00 0.36
C THR A 42 -3.11 -2.40 1.68
N ASP A 43 -4.20 -1.66 1.60
CA ASP A 43 -4.94 -1.15 2.74
C ASP A 43 -6.16 -2.05 2.94
N SER A 44 -6.40 -2.46 4.19
CA SER A 44 -7.49 -3.40 4.50
C SER A 44 -8.75 -2.70 4.97
N ASP A 45 -8.74 -1.37 5.08
CA ASP A 45 -9.95 -0.62 5.40
C ASP A 45 -10.95 -0.76 4.24
N GLY A 46 -12.22 -0.93 4.59
CA GLY A 46 -13.27 -1.39 3.68
C GLY A 46 -13.78 -0.33 2.71
N THR A 47 -13.37 0.93 2.86
CA THR A 47 -13.84 2.07 2.08
C THR A 47 -12.74 3.11 1.79
N PRO A 48 -12.73 3.75 0.60
CA PRO A 48 -11.92 4.95 0.34
C PRO A 48 -12.40 6.19 1.11
#